data_AF-A0A929H1X2-F1
#
_entry.id   AF-A0A929H1X2-F1
#
_cell.length_a   1.000
_cell.length_b   1.000
_cell.length_c   1.000
_cell.angle_alpha   90.00
_cell.angle_beta   90.00
_cell.angle_gamma   90.00
#
_symmetry.space_group_name_H-M   'P 1'
#
loop_
_entity.id
_entity.type
_entity.pdbx_description
1 polymer ?
#
loop_
_entity_poly.entity_id
_entity_poly.type
_entity_poly.pdbx_seq_one_letter_code
_entity_poly.pdbx_strand_id
1 'polypeptide(L)'
;LHDYREVWRAMAEGLADGANGVDNQDGEADYSNVLISFHPRKWAPNSSEWFHNEVWLAFNSIQDTPYDQVVSIPHDYNLIPVKPTFLFEGRYEGATSAWAVRYQAYQTVLAGGFGNTYGSEIYSFPSTWRELAILPGASQMAHLYTVARGIWTDAQFLDRMPDQVLIIGDQGDTKGDGMTVGDGDGGPTSGKKAIATSDRVTAMRGGNGEWAMVYSANGRDISLDLTRLYSGNMDVYWFNPRNGMWRVNDKEFSKPTPFLTGLITGSGNNVFEAPGIPGPGNDWVLILK
;
A
#
# COMPACT_ATOMS: atom_id res chain seq x y z
N LEU A 1 11.19 15.87 -27.65
CA LEU A 1 11.27 15.24 -26.32
C LEU A 1 12.74 15.23 -25.93
N HIS A 2 13.08 15.86 -24.80
CA HIS A 2 14.45 15.85 -24.28
C HIS A 2 14.59 14.69 -23.31
N ASP A 3 15.69 13.96 -23.40
CA ASP A 3 16.07 12.93 -22.44
C ASP A 3 16.85 13.61 -21.29
N TYR A 4 16.29 13.55 -20.08
CA TYR A 4 16.88 14.17 -18.90
C TYR A 4 17.62 13.17 -18.00
N ARG A 5 17.78 11.91 -18.42
CA ARG A 5 18.42 10.87 -17.59
C ARG A 5 19.82 11.26 -17.12
N GLU A 6 20.64 11.89 -17.97
CA GLU A 6 21.97 12.36 -17.57
C GLU A 6 21.91 13.46 -16.50
N VAL A 7 20.88 14.32 -16.52
CA VAL A 7 20.69 15.34 -15.48
C VAL A 7 20.36 14.67 -14.14
N TRP A 8 19.50 13.66 -14.15
CA TRP A 8 19.16 12.89 -12.94
C TRP A 8 20.36 12.12 -12.39
N ARG A 9 21.21 11.53 -13.25
CA ARG A 9 22.46 10.88 -12.82
C ARG A 9 23.43 11.86 -12.17
N ALA A 10 23.66 13.00 -12.81
CA ALA A 10 24.51 14.06 -12.27
C ALA A 10 24.02 14.57 -10.90
N MET A 11 22.70 14.70 -10.71
CA MET A 11 22.15 15.08 -9.41
C MET A 11 22.29 13.98 -8.36
N ALA A 12 22.12 12.71 -8.73
CA ALA A 12 22.30 11.60 -7.81
C ALA A 12 23.75 11.48 -7.33
N GLU A 13 24.71 11.61 -8.24
CA GLU A 13 26.14 11.73 -7.94
C GLU A 13 26.40 12.88 -6.97
N GLY A 14 25.95 14.11 -7.29
CA GLY A 14 26.15 15.27 -6.41
C GLY A 14 25.53 15.12 -5.01
N LEU A 15 24.41 14.40 -4.87
CA LEU A 15 23.82 14.07 -3.56
C LEU A 15 24.72 13.12 -2.76
N ALA A 16 25.25 12.08 -3.41
CA ALA A 16 26.12 11.11 -2.77
C ALA A 16 27.47 11.74 -2.40
N ASP A 17 28.09 12.48 -3.31
CA ASP A 17 29.38 13.13 -3.07
C ASP A 17 29.28 14.17 -1.95
N GLY A 18 28.25 15.01 -1.99
CA GLY A 18 27.97 15.97 -0.93
C GLY A 18 27.77 15.31 0.44
N ALA A 19 27.10 14.16 0.50
CA ALA A 19 26.92 13.39 1.73
C ALA A 19 28.24 12.75 2.23
N ASN A 20 29.19 12.50 1.34
CA ASN A 20 30.50 11.91 1.64
C ASN A 20 31.64 12.94 1.77
N GLY A 21 31.36 14.24 1.59
CA GLY A 21 32.38 15.29 1.63
C GLY A 21 33.30 15.30 0.41
N VAL A 22 32.83 14.78 -0.72
CA VAL A 22 33.49 14.77 -2.02
C VAL A 22 32.97 15.97 -2.84
N ASP A 23 33.85 16.66 -3.58
CA ASP A 23 33.53 17.89 -4.33
C ASP A 23 34.16 17.85 -5.73
N ASN A 24 33.78 16.82 -6.49
CA ASN A 24 34.11 16.66 -7.90
C ASN A 24 32.98 15.88 -8.58
N GLN A 25 32.72 16.20 -9.85
CA GLN A 25 31.79 15.45 -10.69
C GLN A 25 32.61 14.65 -11.71
N ASP A 26 32.84 13.38 -11.44
CA ASP A 26 33.66 12.47 -12.26
C ASP A 26 32.92 11.22 -12.74
N GLY A 27 31.65 11.08 -12.40
CA GLY A 27 30.81 9.94 -12.72
C GLY A 27 30.92 8.76 -11.73
N GLU A 28 31.69 8.91 -10.65
CA GLU A 28 31.91 7.87 -9.63
C GLU A 28 31.44 8.37 -8.26
N ALA A 29 30.44 7.72 -7.66
CA ALA A 29 29.88 8.11 -6.37
C ALA A 29 29.63 6.92 -5.42
N ASP A 30 29.84 7.14 -4.12
CA ASP A 30 29.50 6.18 -3.06
C ASP A 30 28.06 6.41 -2.54
N TYR A 31 27.11 5.64 -3.06
CA TYR A 31 25.70 5.73 -2.67
C TYR A 31 25.39 5.08 -1.30
N SER A 32 26.37 4.48 -0.59
CA SER A 32 26.08 3.71 0.64
C SER A 32 25.56 4.55 1.81
N ASN A 33 25.81 5.87 1.82
CA ASN A 33 25.38 6.80 2.87
C ASN A 33 24.09 7.58 2.54
N VAL A 34 23.48 7.33 1.38
CA VAL A 34 22.27 8.03 0.91
C VAL A 34 21.22 7.07 0.38
N LEU A 35 19.97 7.29 0.75
CA LEU A 35 18.83 6.57 0.16
C LEU A 35 18.16 7.47 -0.88
N ILE A 36 18.33 7.14 -2.16
CA ILE A 36 17.82 7.95 -3.27
C ILE A 36 16.72 7.15 -4.00
N SER A 37 15.64 7.84 -4.36
CA SER A 37 14.60 7.33 -5.24
C SER A 37 14.17 8.44 -6.22
N PHE A 38 13.21 8.14 -7.10
CA PHE A 38 12.80 9.05 -8.16
C PHE A 38 11.28 9.19 -8.17
N HIS A 39 10.76 10.37 -7.84
CA HIS A 39 9.33 10.64 -7.95
C HIS A 39 8.91 10.68 -9.43
N PRO A 40 8.16 9.69 -9.93
CA PRO A 40 7.71 9.73 -11.32
C PRO A 40 6.57 10.74 -11.47
N ARG A 41 6.23 11.07 -12.72
CA ARG A 41 5.04 11.86 -13.02
C ARG A 41 3.84 10.93 -13.13
N LYS A 42 2.68 11.36 -12.64
CA LYS A 42 1.39 10.69 -12.86
C LYS A 42 1.15 10.39 -14.34
N TRP A 43 0.75 9.15 -14.67
CA TRP A 43 0.53 8.64 -16.05
C TRP A 43 1.76 8.64 -16.96
N ALA A 44 2.94 8.90 -16.41
CA ALA A 44 4.19 8.63 -17.07
C ALA A 44 4.71 7.27 -16.57
N PRO A 45 5.71 6.68 -17.27
CA PRO A 45 6.34 5.47 -16.77
C PRO A 45 6.85 5.69 -15.34
N ASN A 46 6.65 4.70 -14.49
CA ASN A 46 7.09 4.71 -13.10
C ASN A 46 8.62 4.71 -13.01
N SER A 47 9.18 4.95 -11.82
CA SER A 47 10.64 5.00 -11.66
C SER A 47 11.34 3.70 -12.09
N SER A 48 10.68 2.56 -11.95
CA SER A 48 11.20 1.26 -12.38
C SER A 48 11.38 1.17 -13.90
N GLU A 49 10.48 1.78 -14.67
CA GLU A 49 10.55 1.78 -16.14
C GLU A 49 11.71 2.64 -16.67
N TRP A 50 12.13 3.64 -15.89
CA TRP A 50 13.24 4.54 -16.27
C TRP A 50 14.59 4.14 -15.69
N PHE A 51 14.61 3.75 -14.41
CA PHE A 51 15.80 3.79 -13.56
C PHE A 51 16.02 2.52 -12.74
N HIS A 52 15.25 1.44 -12.96
CA HIS A 52 15.35 0.23 -12.13
C HIS A 52 16.78 -0.31 -12.02
N ASN A 53 17.56 -0.24 -13.10
CA ASN A 53 18.94 -0.73 -13.14
C ASN A 53 20.00 0.31 -12.79
N GLU A 54 19.61 1.55 -12.47
CA GLU A 54 20.55 2.56 -12.02
C GLU A 54 21.03 2.24 -10.60
N VAL A 55 22.33 2.33 -10.37
CA VAL A 55 22.97 2.02 -9.09
C VAL A 55 22.56 2.99 -7.98
N TRP A 56 22.27 4.24 -8.34
CA TRP A 56 21.85 5.28 -7.40
C TRP A 56 20.40 5.11 -6.94
N LEU A 57 19.55 4.41 -7.71
CA LEU A 57 18.15 4.22 -7.34
C LEU A 57 18.04 3.10 -6.28
N ALA A 58 17.94 3.46 -5.01
CA ALA A 58 17.88 2.50 -3.91
C ALA A 58 16.57 1.70 -3.88
N PHE A 59 15.46 2.34 -4.26
CA PHE A 59 14.14 1.71 -4.32
C PHE A 59 13.27 2.39 -5.40
N ASN A 60 12.33 1.65 -5.98
CA ASN A 60 11.37 2.19 -6.93
C ASN A 60 10.28 3.01 -6.20
N SER A 61 9.76 4.02 -6.85
CA SER A 61 8.52 4.70 -6.46
C SER A 61 7.55 4.86 -7.61
N ILE A 62 6.28 5.02 -7.24
CA ILE A 62 5.15 5.24 -8.15
C ILE A 62 4.34 6.47 -7.74
N GLN A 63 3.70 7.12 -8.73
CA GLN A 63 2.64 8.11 -8.54
C GLN A 63 1.42 7.61 -9.28
N ASP A 64 0.60 6.81 -8.61
CA ASP A 64 -0.48 6.05 -9.23
C ASP A 64 -1.83 6.30 -8.57
N THR A 65 -2.88 6.13 -9.37
CA THR A 65 -4.23 6.00 -8.84
C THR A 65 -4.42 4.62 -8.22
N PRO A 66 -5.47 4.42 -7.40
CA PRO A 66 -5.69 3.13 -6.78
C PRO A 66 -5.89 1.96 -7.75
N TYR A 67 -6.38 2.20 -8.97
CA TYR A 67 -6.62 1.15 -9.96
C TYR A 67 -5.40 0.87 -10.85
N ASP A 68 -4.47 1.82 -10.99
CA ASP A 68 -3.21 1.59 -11.70
C ASP A 68 -2.22 0.83 -10.81
N GLN A 69 -2.15 1.17 -9.51
CA GLN A 69 -1.18 0.57 -8.60
C GLN A 69 -1.35 -0.94 -8.40
N VAL A 70 -2.54 -1.49 -8.66
CA VAL A 70 -2.79 -2.94 -8.53
C VAL A 70 -2.00 -3.74 -9.57
N VAL A 71 -1.52 -3.06 -10.62
CA VAL A 71 -0.63 -3.59 -11.65
C VAL A 71 0.82 -3.17 -11.36
N SER A 72 1.07 -1.89 -11.08
CA SER A 72 2.43 -1.35 -10.93
C SER A 72 3.19 -1.94 -9.75
N ILE A 73 2.54 -2.11 -8.58
CA ILE A 73 3.22 -2.65 -7.39
C ILE A 73 3.65 -4.11 -7.60
N PRO A 74 2.78 -5.04 -8.03
CA PRO A 74 3.21 -6.40 -8.34
C PRO A 74 4.22 -6.47 -9.49
N HIS A 75 4.14 -5.60 -10.49
CA HIS A 75 5.14 -5.51 -11.54
C HIS A 75 6.53 -5.25 -10.94
N ASP A 76 6.66 -4.17 -10.16
CA ASP A 76 7.96 -3.78 -9.60
C ASP A 76 8.50 -4.80 -8.60
N TYR A 77 7.63 -5.44 -7.82
CA TYR A 77 8.01 -6.51 -6.87
C TYR A 77 8.71 -7.69 -7.56
N ASN A 78 8.41 -7.95 -8.83
CA ASN A 78 8.97 -9.05 -9.61
C ASN A 78 10.20 -8.68 -10.45
N LEU A 79 10.66 -7.42 -10.40
CA LEU A 79 11.83 -7.00 -11.15
C LEU A 79 13.13 -7.52 -10.52
N ILE A 80 14.15 -7.68 -11.36
CA ILE A 80 15.48 -8.14 -10.98
C ILE A 80 16.52 -7.10 -11.44
N PRO A 81 17.44 -6.66 -10.55
CA PRO A 81 17.56 -7.06 -9.13
C PRO A 81 16.38 -6.55 -8.29
N VAL A 82 15.99 -7.32 -7.26
CA VAL A 82 14.86 -6.94 -6.40
C VAL A 82 15.15 -5.60 -5.74
N LYS A 83 14.23 -4.64 -5.93
CA LYS A 83 14.22 -3.34 -5.26
C LYS A 83 12.84 -3.11 -4.63
N PRO A 84 12.75 -2.57 -3.41
CA PRO A 84 11.47 -2.21 -2.81
C PRO A 84 10.71 -1.17 -3.66
N THR A 85 9.37 -1.12 -3.55
CA THR A 85 8.53 -0.08 -4.20
C THR A 85 7.69 0.72 -3.21
N PHE A 86 7.71 2.05 -3.31
CA PHE A 86 6.93 2.97 -2.46
C PHE A 86 5.91 3.75 -3.27
N LEU A 87 4.67 3.85 -2.80
CA LEU A 87 3.68 4.77 -3.38
C LEU A 87 3.96 6.19 -2.88
N PHE A 88 4.72 6.96 -3.65
CA PHE A 88 5.13 8.33 -3.30
C PHE A 88 3.97 9.30 -3.32
N GLU A 89 3.03 9.13 -4.25
CA GLU A 89 1.87 9.99 -4.35
C GLU A 89 0.66 9.21 -4.88
N GLY A 90 -0.30 8.99 -3.98
CA GLY A 90 -1.62 8.42 -4.29
C GLY A 90 -2.70 9.49 -4.47
N ARG A 91 -3.96 9.09 -4.39
CA ARG A 91 -5.09 10.04 -4.37
C ARG A 91 -5.14 10.79 -3.04
N TYR A 92 -5.33 12.10 -3.11
CA TYR A 92 -5.41 12.97 -1.94
C TYR A 92 -6.80 13.01 -1.30
N GLU A 93 -6.84 13.01 0.03
CA GLU A 93 -8.09 13.23 0.79
C GLU A 93 -8.64 14.64 0.53
N GLY A 94 -9.94 14.72 0.24
CA GLY A 94 -10.60 15.94 -0.25
C GLY A 94 -11.07 15.75 -1.69
N ALA A 95 -10.13 15.41 -2.60
CA ALA A 95 -10.48 14.94 -3.94
C ALA A 95 -11.18 13.57 -3.85
N THR A 96 -10.60 12.68 -3.03
CA THR A 96 -11.19 11.39 -2.66
C THR A 96 -11.55 11.32 -1.17
N SER A 97 -12.13 10.19 -0.74
CA SER A 97 -12.54 9.97 0.65
C SER A 97 -11.43 9.34 1.51
N ALA A 98 -11.52 9.47 2.84
CA ALA A 98 -10.66 8.73 3.77
C ALA A 98 -10.66 7.21 3.50
N TRP A 99 -11.81 6.66 3.11
CA TRP A 99 -11.92 5.25 2.73
C TRP A 99 -11.09 4.90 1.50
N ALA A 100 -11.02 5.80 0.52
CA ALA A 100 -10.22 5.60 -0.67
C ALA A 100 -8.72 5.70 -0.44
N VAL A 101 -8.31 6.64 0.42
CA VAL A 101 -6.94 6.70 0.93
C VAL A 101 -6.57 5.39 1.63
N ARG A 102 -7.46 4.85 2.47
CA ARG A 102 -7.23 3.56 3.15
C ARG A 102 -7.08 2.41 2.17
N TYR A 103 -8.06 2.16 1.29
CA TYR A 103 -7.95 0.99 0.43
C TYR A 103 -6.75 1.07 -0.49
N GLN A 104 -6.37 2.25 -0.98
CA GLN A 104 -5.16 2.41 -1.76
C GLN A 104 -3.94 1.97 -0.95
N ALA A 105 -3.73 2.55 0.24
CA ALA A 105 -2.58 2.26 1.09
C ALA A 105 -2.48 0.78 1.51
N TYR A 106 -3.59 0.16 1.94
CA TYR A 106 -3.59 -1.26 2.31
C TYR A 106 -3.30 -2.15 1.09
N GLN A 107 -3.93 -1.87 -0.06
CA GLN A 107 -3.66 -2.62 -1.29
C GLN A 107 -2.21 -2.46 -1.76
N THR A 108 -1.59 -1.27 -1.61
CA THR A 108 -0.16 -1.06 -1.93
C THR A 108 0.71 -2.00 -1.09
N VAL A 109 0.54 -1.95 0.23
CA VAL A 109 1.40 -2.68 1.16
C VAL A 109 1.21 -4.19 1.02
N LEU A 110 -0.04 -4.65 0.94
CA LEU A 110 -0.33 -6.08 0.82
C LEU A 110 -0.03 -6.64 -0.58
N ALA A 111 0.12 -5.79 -1.61
CA ALA A 111 0.58 -6.19 -2.94
C ALA A 111 2.11 -6.26 -3.07
N GLY A 112 2.88 -5.89 -2.03
CA GLY A 112 4.34 -5.97 -2.01
C GLY A 112 5.05 -4.63 -1.87
N GLY A 113 4.32 -3.51 -1.86
CA GLY A 113 4.88 -2.20 -1.55
C GLY A 113 5.41 -2.15 -0.12
N PHE A 114 6.48 -1.39 0.11
CA PHE A 114 7.05 -1.22 1.46
C PHE A 114 6.52 0.03 2.18
N GLY A 115 5.64 0.80 1.55
CA GLY A 115 4.95 1.92 2.18
C GLY A 115 4.09 2.72 1.22
N ASN A 116 3.46 3.76 1.79
CA ASN A 116 2.53 4.67 1.13
C ASN A 116 2.66 6.06 1.76
N THR A 117 2.62 7.11 0.94
CA THR A 117 2.50 8.50 1.39
C THR A 117 1.02 8.89 1.48
N TYR A 118 0.64 9.50 2.60
CA TYR A 118 -0.65 10.20 2.72
C TYR A 118 -0.56 11.59 2.09
N GLY A 119 -1.62 12.03 1.43
CA GLY A 119 -1.77 13.42 1.03
C GLY A 119 -3.21 13.91 1.10
N SER A 120 -3.34 15.23 1.19
CA SER A 120 -4.57 15.99 1.08
C SER A 120 -4.24 17.35 0.47
N GLU A 121 -5.23 18.23 0.30
CA GLU A 121 -5.01 19.63 -0.12
C GLU A 121 -4.03 20.41 0.79
N ILE A 122 -3.61 19.84 1.92
CA ILE A 122 -2.58 20.40 2.80
C ILE A 122 -1.25 20.66 2.09
N TYR A 123 -0.94 19.94 0.99
CA TYR A 123 0.32 20.10 0.24
C TYR A 123 0.56 21.55 -0.20
N SER A 124 -0.51 22.31 -0.45
CA SER A 124 -0.47 23.71 -0.89
C SER A 124 -0.35 24.72 0.27
N PHE A 125 -0.37 24.24 1.52
CA PHE A 125 -0.38 25.07 2.75
C PHE A 125 -1.41 26.22 2.71
N PRO A 126 -2.71 25.95 2.47
CA PRO A 126 -3.73 27.00 2.47
C PRO A 126 -3.91 27.58 3.88
N SER A 127 -4.63 28.70 4.01
CA SER A 127 -4.91 29.30 5.33
C SER A 127 -5.61 28.33 6.31
N THR A 128 -6.30 27.31 5.77
CA THR A 128 -6.99 26.23 6.49
C THR A 128 -6.13 24.98 6.73
N TRP A 129 -4.81 25.01 6.49
CA TRP A 129 -3.95 23.82 6.56
C TRP A 129 -4.07 23.02 7.86
N ARG A 130 -4.34 23.67 8.99
CA ARG A 130 -4.53 23.00 10.29
C ARG A 130 -5.77 22.10 10.32
N GLU A 131 -6.82 22.48 9.62
CA GLU A 131 -8.03 21.67 9.45
C GLU A 131 -7.73 20.47 8.55
N LEU A 132 -6.94 20.67 7.50
CA LEU A 132 -6.51 19.61 6.57
C LEU A 132 -5.53 18.61 7.22
N ALA A 133 -4.80 19.03 8.25
CA ALA A 133 -3.87 18.19 9.01
C ALA A 133 -4.58 17.17 9.91
N ILE A 134 -5.86 17.37 10.20
CA ILE A 134 -6.67 16.52 11.09
C ILE A 134 -7.80 15.81 10.36
N LEU A 135 -7.71 15.72 9.02
CA LEU A 135 -8.66 14.93 8.25
C LEU A 135 -8.63 13.45 8.71
N PRO A 136 -9.76 12.72 8.64
CA PRO A 136 -9.84 11.36 9.13
C PRO A 136 -8.76 10.43 8.56
N GLY A 137 -8.50 10.49 7.25
CA GLY A 137 -7.50 9.66 6.58
C GLY A 137 -6.09 9.86 7.13
N ALA A 138 -5.70 11.10 7.47
CA ALA A 138 -4.39 11.41 8.05
C ALA A 138 -4.09 10.57 9.29
N SER A 139 -5.04 10.52 10.23
CA SER A 139 -4.91 9.72 11.46
C SER A 139 -5.05 8.22 11.21
N GLN A 140 -5.88 7.81 10.25
CA GLN A 140 -6.14 6.40 9.94
C GLN A 140 -4.93 5.70 9.32
N MET A 141 -4.02 6.43 8.67
CA MET A 141 -2.77 5.84 8.15
C MET A 141 -1.87 5.29 9.26
N ALA A 142 -1.96 5.82 10.48
CA ALA A 142 -1.27 5.24 11.62
C ALA A 142 -1.76 3.81 11.93
N HIS A 143 -3.01 3.47 11.62
CA HIS A 143 -3.55 2.13 11.85
C HIS A 143 -2.93 1.08 10.92
N LEU A 144 -2.62 1.45 9.67
CA LEU A 144 -1.87 0.59 8.75
C LEU A 144 -0.50 0.26 9.34
N TYR A 145 0.22 1.25 9.85
CA TYR A 145 1.50 1.03 10.54
C TYR A 145 1.31 0.10 11.75
N THR A 146 0.29 0.33 12.58
CA THR A 146 0.00 -0.49 13.76
C THR A 146 -0.19 -1.97 13.41
N VAL A 147 -0.95 -2.32 12.37
CA VAL A 147 -1.14 -3.73 12.01
C VAL A 147 0.00 -4.31 11.20
N ALA A 148 0.58 -3.53 10.28
CA ALA A 148 1.66 -4.01 9.44
C ALA A 148 2.95 -4.21 10.24
N ARG A 149 3.23 -3.37 11.26
CA ARG A 149 4.48 -3.43 12.02
C ARG A 149 4.31 -3.78 13.50
N GLY A 150 3.20 -3.43 14.13
CA GLY A 150 3.02 -3.58 15.58
C GLY A 150 2.73 -4.99 16.07
N ILE A 151 2.42 -5.93 15.18
CA ILE A 151 2.06 -7.32 15.52
C ILE A 151 3.28 -8.27 15.43
N TRP A 152 4.25 -7.92 14.58
CA TRP A 152 5.33 -8.83 14.16
C TRP A 152 6.70 -8.35 14.65
N THR A 153 7.62 -9.29 14.85
CA THR A 153 9.05 -8.97 14.95
C THR A 153 9.60 -8.45 13.62
N ASP A 154 10.76 -7.79 13.62
CA ASP A 154 11.40 -7.35 12.37
C ASP A 154 11.66 -8.53 11.42
N ALA A 155 12.13 -9.65 11.94
CA ALA A 155 12.37 -10.85 11.13
C ALA A 155 11.08 -11.36 10.45
N GLN A 156 9.97 -11.46 11.21
CA GLN A 156 8.68 -11.88 10.67
C GLN A 156 8.12 -10.89 9.64
N PHE A 157 8.30 -9.59 9.87
CA PHE A 157 7.83 -8.55 8.94
C PHE A 157 8.64 -8.52 7.65
N LEU A 158 9.97 -8.70 7.74
CA LEU A 158 10.86 -8.69 6.59
C LEU A 158 10.72 -9.96 5.73
N ASP A 159 10.24 -11.06 6.29
CA ASP A 159 9.92 -12.31 5.56
C ASP A 159 8.53 -12.28 4.89
N ARG A 160 7.79 -11.16 4.94
CA ARG A 160 6.47 -11.08 4.31
C ARG A 160 6.57 -11.15 2.78
N MET A 161 5.55 -11.74 2.17
CA MET A 161 5.37 -11.75 0.72
C MET A 161 3.90 -11.50 0.33
N PRO A 162 3.63 -10.77 -0.77
CA PRO A 162 2.29 -10.73 -1.35
C PRO A 162 1.91 -12.13 -1.84
N ASP A 163 0.70 -12.59 -1.56
CA ASP A 163 0.24 -13.91 -2.00
C ASP A 163 -1.26 -13.88 -2.35
N GLN A 164 -1.57 -13.31 -3.52
CA GLN A 164 -2.97 -13.17 -3.95
C GLN A 164 -3.65 -14.51 -4.25
N VAL A 165 -2.88 -15.58 -4.50
CA VAL A 165 -3.42 -16.93 -4.71
C VAL A 165 -3.83 -17.61 -3.39
N LEU A 166 -3.63 -16.96 -2.24
CA LEU A 166 -4.28 -17.32 -0.97
C LEU A 166 -5.80 -17.10 -1.03
N ILE A 167 -6.26 -16.19 -1.87
CA ILE A 167 -7.68 -15.87 -2.04
C ILE A 167 -8.29 -16.87 -3.01
N ILE A 168 -9.38 -17.52 -2.59
CA ILE A 168 -10.21 -18.37 -3.46
C ILE A 168 -11.24 -17.49 -4.15
N GLY A 169 -11.26 -17.51 -5.48
CA GLY A 169 -12.19 -16.74 -6.30
C GLY A 169 -11.57 -15.50 -6.93
N ASP A 170 -12.41 -14.53 -7.32
CA ASP A 170 -11.93 -13.25 -7.83
C ASP A 170 -11.38 -12.36 -6.70
N GLN A 171 -10.41 -11.51 -7.03
CA GLN A 171 -9.86 -10.51 -6.11
C GLN A 171 -10.73 -9.25 -6.03
N GLY A 172 -11.89 -9.20 -6.67
CA GLY A 172 -12.64 -7.96 -6.90
C GLY A 172 -11.92 -6.98 -7.82
N ASP A 173 -12.46 -5.77 -7.88
CA ASP A 173 -12.00 -4.68 -8.74
C ASP A 173 -11.88 -3.38 -7.94
N THR A 174 -11.02 -2.49 -8.41
CA THR A 174 -10.90 -1.12 -7.93
C THR A 174 -11.14 -0.21 -9.12
N LYS A 175 -12.24 0.53 -9.09
CA LYS A 175 -12.65 1.43 -10.16
C LYS A 175 -12.39 2.87 -9.74
N GLY A 176 -11.66 3.58 -10.60
CA GLY A 176 -11.33 4.97 -10.41
C GLY A 176 -12.54 5.89 -10.29
N ASP A 177 -12.34 6.98 -9.56
CA ASP A 177 -13.10 8.21 -9.70
C ASP A 177 -12.78 8.84 -11.07
N GLY A 178 -13.43 8.31 -12.11
CA GLY A 178 -13.28 8.76 -13.48
C GLY A 178 -13.35 10.28 -13.62
N MET A 179 -12.19 10.88 -13.86
CA MET A 179 -11.97 12.10 -14.64
C MET A 179 -10.61 11.96 -15.33
N THR A 180 -10.66 11.55 -16.59
CA THR A 180 -9.50 11.28 -17.45
C THR A 180 -9.26 12.38 -18.49
N VAL A 181 -9.84 13.57 -18.30
CA VAL A 181 -9.75 14.64 -19.30
C VAL A 181 -9.60 16.00 -18.64
N GLY A 182 -8.41 16.60 -18.72
CA GLY A 182 -8.20 18.02 -18.43
C GLY A 182 -6.81 18.39 -17.89
N ASP A 183 -6.42 17.80 -16.77
CA ASP A 183 -5.26 18.21 -15.96
C ASP A 183 -4.34 17.05 -15.54
N GLY A 184 -4.82 15.81 -15.68
CA GLY A 184 -4.08 14.60 -15.29
C GLY A 184 -4.00 14.39 -13.78
N ASP A 185 -4.32 15.37 -12.94
CA ASP A 185 -4.43 15.18 -11.48
C ASP A 185 -5.81 14.65 -11.07
N GLY A 186 -6.81 14.66 -11.97
CA GLY A 186 -8.19 14.28 -11.66
C GLY A 186 -8.87 15.24 -10.68
N GLY A 187 -8.43 16.51 -10.70
CA GLY A 187 -9.15 17.65 -10.17
C GLY A 187 -10.38 17.98 -11.01
N PRO A 188 -11.27 18.86 -10.51
CA PRO A 188 -12.62 18.98 -11.01
C PRO A 188 -12.71 19.71 -12.36
N THR A 189 -12.72 18.98 -13.47
CA THR A 189 -13.14 19.50 -14.78
C THR A 189 -14.51 18.97 -15.16
N SER A 190 -15.54 19.79 -14.88
CA SER A 190 -16.89 19.77 -15.49
C SER A 190 -17.36 18.42 -16.08
N GLY A 191 -17.54 17.43 -15.22
CA GLY A 191 -18.06 16.10 -15.55
C GLY A 191 -18.61 15.44 -14.30
N LYS A 192 -19.60 14.56 -14.43
CA LYS A 192 -20.19 13.85 -13.27
C LYS A 192 -19.07 13.14 -12.50
N LYS A 193 -18.85 13.52 -11.24
CA LYS A 193 -17.91 12.88 -10.32
C LYS A 193 -18.27 11.39 -10.22
N ALA A 194 -17.51 10.52 -10.89
CA ALA A 194 -17.64 9.09 -10.65
C ALA A 194 -17.16 8.82 -9.22
N ILE A 195 -17.96 8.09 -8.45
CA ILE A 195 -17.62 7.72 -7.08
C ILE A 195 -16.61 6.58 -7.20
N ALA A 196 -15.39 6.76 -6.68
CA ALA A 196 -14.42 5.67 -6.60
C ALA A 196 -15.06 4.48 -5.87
N THR A 197 -14.92 3.28 -6.42
CA THR A 197 -15.45 2.06 -5.80
C THR A 197 -14.37 1.00 -5.75
N SER A 198 -14.36 0.20 -4.70
CA SER A 198 -13.45 -0.92 -4.59
C SER A 198 -14.14 -2.01 -3.81
N ASP A 199 -14.29 -3.18 -4.40
CA ASP A 199 -14.59 -4.43 -3.70
C ASP A 199 -13.36 -5.34 -3.63
N ARG A 200 -12.19 -4.81 -4.01
CA ARG A 200 -10.95 -5.56 -4.07
C ARG A 200 -10.54 -6.16 -2.71
N VAL A 201 -10.12 -7.42 -2.76
CA VAL A 201 -9.45 -8.14 -1.69
C VAL A 201 -7.96 -8.26 -2.04
N THR A 202 -7.07 -8.03 -1.08
CA THR A 202 -5.63 -8.14 -1.29
C THR A 202 -4.97 -8.84 -0.11
N ALA A 203 -4.07 -9.79 -0.38
CA ALA A 203 -3.49 -10.68 0.62
C ALA A 203 -1.96 -10.66 0.63
N MET A 204 -1.39 -10.77 1.83
CA MET A 204 0.02 -11.09 2.08
C MET A 204 0.14 -12.14 3.19
N ARG A 205 1.28 -12.81 3.28
CA ARG A 205 1.59 -13.77 4.34
C ARG A 205 3.06 -13.74 4.72
N GLY A 206 3.40 -14.33 5.86
CA GLY A 206 4.78 -14.69 6.16
C GLY A 206 5.31 -15.70 5.15
N GLY A 207 6.61 -15.69 4.85
CA GLY A 207 7.23 -16.55 3.84
C GLY A 207 7.04 -18.04 4.11
N ASN A 208 6.99 -18.44 5.39
CA ASN A 208 6.65 -19.80 5.83
C ASN A 208 5.14 -20.04 6.05
N GLY A 209 4.30 -19.03 5.87
CA GLY A 209 2.86 -19.12 6.05
C GLY A 209 2.39 -19.18 7.51
N GLU A 210 3.24 -18.82 8.49
CA GLU A 210 2.90 -18.76 9.93
C GLU A 210 1.91 -17.66 10.30
N TRP A 211 1.66 -16.73 9.38
CA TRP A 211 0.64 -15.72 9.52
C TRP A 211 0.17 -15.25 8.15
N ALA A 212 -1.03 -14.71 8.10
CA ALA A 212 -1.59 -14.06 6.91
C ALA A 212 -2.31 -12.77 7.29
N MET A 213 -2.31 -11.82 6.35
CA MET A 213 -3.08 -10.59 6.44
C MET A 213 -3.82 -10.37 5.12
N VAL A 214 -5.13 -10.14 5.21
CA VAL A 214 -6.00 -9.99 4.05
C VAL A 214 -6.89 -8.78 4.25
N TYR A 215 -6.84 -7.83 3.31
CA TYR A 215 -7.65 -6.62 3.34
C TYR A 215 -8.85 -6.77 2.41
N SER A 216 -10.06 -6.47 2.90
CA SER A 216 -11.29 -6.36 2.11
C SER A 216 -11.69 -4.88 2.04
N ALA A 217 -11.71 -4.31 0.83
CA ALA A 217 -11.95 -2.87 0.63
C ALA A 217 -13.38 -2.43 0.94
N ASN A 218 -14.37 -3.32 0.87
CA ASN A 218 -15.77 -2.97 1.12
C ASN A 218 -16.46 -3.91 2.12
N GLY A 219 -15.73 -4.85 2.72
CA GLY A 219 -16.32 -5.81 3.64
C GLY A 219 -17.11 -6.90 2.93
N ARG A 220 -16.75 -7.24 1.69
CA ARG A 220 -17.13 -8.55 1.13
C ARG A 220 -16.41 -9.68 1.85
N ASP A 221 -17.02 -10.85 1.84
CA ASP A 221 -16.48 -12.06 2.46
C ASP A 221 -15.15 -12.48 1.83
N ILE A 222 -14.30 -13.08 2.66
CA ILE A 222 -12.96 -13.51 2.28
C ILE A 222 -12.92 -15.04 2.31
N SER A 223 -12.70 -15.66 1.15
CA SER A 223 -12.49 -17.11 1.04
C SER A 223 -10.99 -17.39 0.91
N LEU A 224 -10.42 -18.17 1.83
CA LEU A 224 -8.98 -18.49 1.84
C LEU A 224 -8.69 -19.97 1.62
N ASP A 225 -7.63 -20.24 0.85
CA ASP A 225 -7.02 -21.56 0.73
C ASP A 225 -6.03 -21.78 1.88
N LEU A 226 -6.44 -22.57 2.89
CA LEU A 226 -5.65 -22.81 4.08
C LEU A 226 -4.48 -23.77 3.83
N THR A 227 -4.41 -24.42 2.66
CA THR A 227 -3.26 -25.27 2.28
C THR A 227 -1.99 -24.45 2.04
N ARG A 228 -2.11 -23.13 1.81
CA ARG A 228 -0.98 -22.21 1.62
C ARG A 228 -0.37 -21.68 2.91
N LEU A 229 -1.01 -21.99 4.04
CA LEU A 229 -0.55 -21.63 5.38
C LEU A 229 0.13 -22.83 6.03
N TYR A 230 0.95 -22.58 7.05
CA TYR A 230 1.62 -23.69 7.76
C TYR A 230 0.60 -24.66 8.37
N SER A 231 0.98 -25.92 8.50
CA SER A 231 0.13 -26.94 9.13
C SER A 231 0.13 -26.78 10.64
N GLY A 232 -0.97 -26.26 11.21
CA GLY A 232 -1.05 -25.95 12.63
C GLY A 232 -2.40 -25.39 13.04
N ASN A 233 -2.37 -24.54 14.07
CA ASN A 233 -3.54 -23.86 14.61
C ASN A 233 -3.25 -22.37 14.63
N MET A 234 -4.15 -21.57 14.06
CA MET A 234 -4.09 -20.12 14.09
C MET A 234 -5.29 -19.52 14.82
N ASP A 235 -5.05 -18.40 15.47
CA ASP A 235 -6.08 -17.48 15.92
C ASP A 235 -6.41 -16.49 14.79
N VAL A 236 -7.68 -16.11 14.70
CA VAL A 236 -8.20 -15.25 13.63
C VAL A 236 -8.79 -13.98 14.21
N TYR A 237 -8.43 -12.85 13.62
CA TYR A 237 -8.73 -11.52 14.12
C TYR A 237 -9.35 -10.66 13.03
N TRP A 238 -10.34 -9.85 13.41
CA TRP A 238 -10.82 -8.74 12.60
C TRP A 238 -10.28 -7.43 13.15
N PHE A 239 -9.59 -6.67 12.32
CA PHE A 239 -9.11 -5.34 12.65
C PHE A 239 -9.84 -4.28 11.82
N ASN A 240 -10.28 -3.22 12.49
CA ASN A 240 -10.99 -2.10 11.91
C ASN A 240 -9.99 -0.98 11.52
N PRO A 241 -9.71 -0.78 10.22
CA PRO A 241 -8.74 0.20 9.76
C PRO A 241 -9.20 1.65 9.93
N ARG A 242 -10.48 1.89 10.28
CA ARG A 242 -11.04 3.23 10.49
C ARG A 242 -10.73 3.80 11.87
N ASN A 243 -10.56 2.94 12.87
CA ASN A 243 -10.42 3.35 14.27
C ASN A 243 -9.33 2.59 15.05
N GLY A 244 -8.68 1.60 14.43
CA GLY A 244 -7.59 0.85 15.05
C GLY A 244 -8.04 -0.21 16.08
N MET A 245 -9.32 -0.58 16.09
CA MET A 245 -9.87 -1.51 17.07
C MET A 245 -10.05 -2.93 16.51
N TRP A 246 -10.13 -3.90 17.42
CA TRP A 246 -10.31 -5.32 17.12
C TRP A 246 -11.76 -5.73 17.33
N ARG A 247 -12.38 -6.38 16.35
CA ARG A 247 -13.81 -6.71 16.36
C ARG A 247 -14.04 -8.18 16.72
N VAL A 248 -14.92 -8.43 17.69
CA VAL A 248 -15.47 -9.76 17.98
C VAL A 248 -16.98 -9.62 18.15
N ASN A 249 -17.75 -10.34 17.33
CA ASN A 249 -19.20 -10.19 17.24
C ASN A 249 -19.58 -8.70 17.11
N ASP A 250 -20.38 -8.19 18.05
CA ASP A 250 -20.83 -6.80 18.05
C ASP A 250 -19.99 -5.82 18.88
N LYS A 251 -18.80 -6.24 19.35
CA LYS A 251 -17.96 -5.45 20.27
C LYS A 251 -16.58 -5.16 19.69
N GLU A 252 -16.06 -3.99 20.02
CA GLU A 252 -14.70 -3.57 19.65
C GLU A 252 -13.79 -3.49 20.88
N PHE A 253 -12.53 -3.87 20.69
CA PHE A 253 -11.51 -3.97 21.73
C PHE A 253 -10.27 -3.18 21.34
N SER A 254 -9.61 -2.54 22.31
CA SER A 254 -8.37 -1.79 22.07
C SER A 254 -7.12 -2.67 22.00
N LYS A 255 -7.24 -3.95 22.36
CA LYS A 255 -6.17 -4.96 22.31
C LYS A 255 -6.54 -6.05 21.32
N PRO A 256 -5.54 -6.75 20.72
CA PRO A 256 -5.80 -7.90 19.88
C PRO A 256 -6.67 -8.93 20.60
N THR A 257 -7.85 -9.19 20.05
CA THR A 257 -8.80 -10.16 20.56
C THR A 257 -9.28 -11.02 19.39
N PRO A 258 -9.05 -12.34 19.42
CA PRO A 258 -9.45 -13.21 18.32
C PRO A 258 -10.97 -13.39 18.31
N PHE A 259 -11.56 -13.45 17.12
CA PHE A 259 -12.96 -13.85 16.96
C PHE A 259 -13.10 -15.38 16.82
N LEU A 260 -12.04 -16.05 16.36
CA LEU A 260 -11.94 -17.50 16.26
C LEU A 260 -10.56 -17.92 16.77
N THR A 261 -10.51 -18.96 17.60
CA THR A 261 -9.27 -19.56 18.09
C THR A 261 -9.15 -21.00 17.59
N GLY A 262 -7.92 -21.45 17.35
CA GLY A 262 -7.64 -22.84 16.97
C GLY A 262 -8.16 -23.23 15.58
N LEU A 263 -8.13 -22.31 14.61
CA LEU A 263 -8.39 -22.64 13.21
C LEU A 263 -7.29 -23.58 12.71
N ILE A 264 -7.67 -24.78 12.27
CA ILE A 264 -6.72 -25.75 11.70
C ILE A 264 -6.32 -25.30 10.29
N THR A 265 -5.02 -25.13 10.07
CA THR A 265 -4.42 -24.73 8.79
C THR A 265 -3.53 -25.82 8.19
N GLY A 266 -3.03 -25.61 6.96
CA GLY A 266 -2.29 -26.61 6.18
C GLY A 266 -3.17 -27.58 5.40
N SER A 267 -4.49 -27.43 5.49
CA SER A 267 -5.46 -28.22 4.73
C SER A 267 -6.77 -27.47 4.54
N GLY A 268 -7.47 -27.73 3.42
CA GLY A 268 -8.82 -27.22 3.18
C GLY A 268 -8.90 -25.71 2.93
N ASN A 269 -10.09 -25.17 3.11
CA ASN A 269 -10.41 -23.76 2.90
C ASN A 269 -11.33 -23.26 4.01
N ASN A 270 -11.45 -21.94 4.14
CA ASN A 270 -12.44 -21.33 5.00
C ASN A 270 -12.98 -20.02 4.42
N VAL A 271 -14.24 -19.71 4.70
CA VAL A 271 -14.87 -18.43 4.37
C VAL A 271 -15.00 -17.63 5.66
N PHE A 272 -14.58 -16.37 5.59
CA PHE A 272 -14.65 -15.42 6.69
C PHE A 272 -15.61 -14.30 6.32
N GLU A 273 -16.74 -14.25 7.02
CA GLU A 273 -17.74 -13.20 6.88
C GLU A 273 -17.21 -11.91 7.50
N ALA A 274 -17.07 -10.87 6.67
CA ALA A 274 -16.63 -9.58 7.15
C ALA A 274 -17.75 -8.90 7.96
N PRO A 275 -17.44 -8.18 9.05
CA PRO A 275 -18.49 -7.54 9.84
C PRO A 275 -19.29 -6.50 9.04
N GLY A 276 -20.61 -6.53 9.20
CA GLY A 276 -21.53 -5.54 8.60
C GLY A 276 -21.99 -5.90 7.18
N ILE A 277 -22.53 -4.92 6.46
CA ILE A 277 -23.04 -5.09 5.09
C ILE A 277 -21.96 -4.62 4.11
N PRO A 278 -21.63 -5.39 3.06
CA PRO A 278 -20.66 -4.96 2.06
C PRO A 278 -21.05 -3.61 1.43
N GLY A 279 -20.11 -2.68 1.38
CA GLY A 279 -20.32 -1.36 0.79
C GLY A 279 -19.19 -0.36 1.02
N PRO A 280 -19.24 0.81 0.36
CA PRO A 280 -18.25 1.86 0.53
C PRO A 280 -18.04 2.23 2.01
N GLY A 281 -16.78 2.21 2.45
CA GLY A 281 -16.41 2.55 3.83
C GLY A 281 -16.44 1.39 4.82
N ASN A 282 -16.95 0.20 4.46
CA ASN A 282 -16.96 -0.98 5.33
C ASN A 282 -15.73 -1.88 5.14
N ASP A 283 -14.54 -1.30 5.08
CA ASP A 283 -13.28 -2.06 4.92
C ASP A 283 -12.82 -2.80 6.19
N TRP A 284 -12.16 -3.95 6.02
CA TRP A 284 -11.69 -4.77 7.14
C TRP A 284 -10.35 -5.42 6.84
N VAL A 285 -9.55 -5.64 7.87
CA VAL A 285 -8.32 -6.43 7.80
C VAL A 285 -8.55 -7.72 8.58
N LEU A 286 -8.48 -8.85 7.89
CA LEU A 286 -8.46 -10.19 8.46
C LEU A 286 -7.00 -10.57 8.74
N ILE A 287 -6.71 -11.05 9.95
CA ILE A 287 -5.36 -11.49 10.35
C ILE A 287 -5.47 -12.91 10.90
N LEU A 288 -4.59 -13.80 10.43
CA LEU A 288 -4.42 -15.15 10.95
C LEU A 288 -2.99 -15.26 11.51
N LYS A 289 -2.82 -15.79 12.74
CA LYS A 289 -1.49 -16.00 13.35
C LYS A 289 -1.47 -17.05 14.46
#